data_AF-A0A822CCW4-F1
#
_entry.id   AF-A0A822CCW4-F1
#
_cell.length_a   1.000
_cell.length_b   1.000
_cell.length_c   1.000
_cell.angle_alpha   90.00
_cell.angle_beta   90.00
_cell.angle_gamma   90.00
#
_symmetry.space_group_name_H-M   'P 1'
#
loop_
_entity.id
_entity.type
_entity.pdbx_description
1 polymer ?
#
loop_
_entity_poly.entity_id
_entity_poly.type
_entity_poly.pdbx_seq_one_letter_code
_entity_poly.pdbx_strand_id
1 'polypeptide(L)' 'MPNNLRDHISHICVLNACSHAGLLHEARTIFNEISLKAESIITTMVDCLSRLFMFDEAQKLIEDYEKTNTPSIVMY' A
#
# COMPACT_ATOMS: atom_id res chain seq x y z
N MET A 1 21.18 4.38 -13.36
CA MET A 1 20.58 3.04 -13.41
C MET A 1 19.32 3.11 -12.56
N PRO A 2 18.10 2.95 -13.10
CA PRO A 2 16.91 3.08 -12.27
C PRO A 2 16.80 1.78 -11.44
N ASN A 3 17.03 1.88 -10.13
CA ASN A 3 17.14 0.77 -9.15
C ASN A 3 15.78 0.25 -8.67
N ASN A 4 14.75 0.38 -9.49
CA ASN A 4 13.34 0.42 -9.10
C ASN A 4 12.86 -0.84 -8.34
N LEU A 5 13.45 -2.01 -8.62
CA LEU A 5 13.10 -3.26 -7.95
C LEU A 5 13.63 -3.35 -6.52
N ARG A 6 14.83 -2.81 -6.26
CA ARG A 6 15.42 -2.78 -4.91
C ARG A 6 14.62 -1.85 -4.00
N ASP A 7 14.20 -0.72 -4.55
CA ASP A 7 13.40 0.27 -3.82
C ASP A 7 12.05 -0.33 -3.44
N HIS A 8 11.40 -1.05 -4.35
CA HIS A 8 10.14 -1.75 -4.10
C HIS A 8 10.23 -2.78 -2.95
N ILE A 9 11.22 -3.68 -2.97
CA ILE A 9 11.41 -4.66 -1.88
C ILE A 9 11.71 -3.95 -0.56
N SER A 10 12.53 -2.91 -0.60
CA SER A 10 12.89 -2.12 0.59
C SER A 10 11.65 -1.47 1.21
N HIS A 11 10.77 -0.88 0.40
CA HIS A 11 9.52 -0.29 0.86
C HIS A 11 8.61 -1.31 1.56
N ILE A 12 8.43 -2.51 0.98
CA ILE A 12 7.65 -3.59 1.61
C ILE A 12 8.25 -3.98 2.97
N CYS A 13 9.57 -4.17 3.04
CA CYS A 13 10.24 -4.53 4.28
C CYS A 13 10.02 -3.48 5.37
N VAL A 14 10.14 -2.20 5.04
CA VAL A 14 9.93 -1.12 6.03
C VAL A 14 8.46 -1.02 6.44
N LEU A 15 7.51 -1.11 5.51
CA LEU A 15 6.08 -1.11 5.83
C LEU A 15 5.70 -2.27 6.76
N ASN A 16 6.24 -3.46 6.52
CA ASN A 16 6.04 -4.62 7.40
C ASN A 16 6.65 -4.39 8.79
N ALA A 17 7.86 -3.81 8.87
CA ALA A 17 8.46 -3.48 10.15
C ALA A 17 7.61 -2.48 10.94
N CYS A 18 7.10 -1.44 10.28
CA CYS A 18 6.18 -0.46 10.89
C CYS A 18 4.89 -1.12 11.38
N SER A 19 4.30 -2.02 10.57
CA SER A 19 3.11 -2.80 10.91
C SER A 19 3.31 -3.60 12.21
N HIS A 20 4.41 -4.37 12.29
CA HIS A 20 4.74 -5.15 13.48
C HIS A 20 5.04 -4.30 14.72
N ALA A 21 5.60 -3.10 14.53
CA ALA A 21 5.97 -2.19 15.60
C ALA A 21 4.82 -1.27 16.06
N GLY A 22 3.65 -1.28 15.39
CA GLY A 22 2.56 -0.35 15.71
C GLY A 22 2.78 1.08 15.21
N LEU A 23 3.71 1.29 14.28
CA LEU A 23 4.16 2.59 13.80
C LEU A 23 3.35 3.05 12.59
N LEU A 24 2.08 3.36 12.84
CA LEU A 24 1.12 3.75 11.81
C LEU A 24 1.54 5.02 11.06
N HIS A 25 2.01 6.02 11.78
CA HIS A 25 2.33 7.32 11.20
C HIS A 25 3.49 7.20 10.20
N GLU A 26 4.53 6.48 10.59
CA GLU A 26 5.70 6.17 9.78
C GLU A 26 5.31 5.36 8.55
N ALA A 27 4.47 4.32 8.72
CA ALA A 27 3.96 3.52 7.61
C ALA A 27 3.27 4.40 6.56
N ARG A 28 2.40 5.34 6.98
CA ARG A 28 1.72 6.27 6.08
C ARG A 28 2.70 7.23 5.37
N THR A 29 3.67 7.76 6.10
CA THR A 29 4.67 8.67 5.54
C THR A 29 5.44 7.98 4.41
N ILE A 30 5.98 6.78 4.70
CA ILE A 30 6.70 5.98 3.70
C ILE A 30 5.78 5.62 2.53
N PHE A 31 4.56 5.14 2.81
CA PHE A 31 3.61 4.79 1.76
C PHE A 31 3.29 5.97 0.81
N ASN A 32 3.24 7.19 1.33
CA ASN A 32 3.00 8.39 0.53
C ASN A 32 4.20 8.83 -0.30
N GLU A 33 5.43 8.51 0.13
CA GLU A 33 6.66 8.78 -0.64
C GLU A 33 6.85 7.82 -1.82
N ILE A 34 6.20 6.65 -1.79
CA ILE A 34 6.25 5.67 -2.88
C ILE A 34 5.49 6.21 -4.10
N SER A 35 6.22 6.52 -5.15
CA SER A 35 5.68 7.05 -6.41
C SER A 35 4.86 6.02 -7.19
N LEU A 36 5.32 4.76 -7.26
CA LEU A 36 4.62 3.66 -7.91
C LEU A 36 4.11 2.66 -6.87
N LYS A 37 2.83 2.76 -6.54
CA LYS A 37 2.16 1.83 -5.61
C LYS A 37 1.68 0.60 -6.36
N ALA A 38 2.61 -0.32 -6.64
CA ALA A 38 2.28 -1.62 -7.20
C ALA A 38 1.34 -2.40 -6.25
N GLU A 39 0.63 -3.39 -6.78
CA GLU A 39 -0.32 -4.22 -6.03
C GLU A 39 0.25 -4.71 -4.69
N SER A 40 1.49 -5.21 -4.69
CA SER A 40 2.13 -5.72 -3.48
C SER A 40 2.42 -4.65 -2.42
N ILE A 41 2.61 -3.38 -2.80
CA ILE A 41 2.71 -2.25 -1.86
C ILE A 41 1.34 -1.94 -1.27
N ILE A 42 0.29 -1.99 -2.10
CA ILE A 42 -1.10 -1.77 -1.66
C ILE A 42 -1.53 -2.85 -0.68
N THR A 43 -1.34 -4.13 -1.02
CA THR A 43 -1.70 -5.24 -0.13
C THR A 43 -0.92 -5.22 1.17
N THR A 44 0.36 -4.83 1.13
CA THR A 44 1.18 -4.63 2.35
C THR A 44 0.61 -3.52 3.23
N MET A 45 0.19 -2.39 2.65
CA MET A 45 -0.42 -1.30 3.41
C MET A 45 -1.79 -1.69 3.97
N VAL A 46 -2.59 -2.47 3.24
CA VAL A 46 -3.87 -3.03 3.72
C VAL A 46 -3.66 -3.96 4.92
N ASP A 47 -2.66 -4.86 4.88
CA ASP A 47 -2.31 -5.71 6.02
C ASP A 47 -1.89 -4.86 7.24
N CYS A 48 -1.05 -3.85 7.02
CA CYS A 48 -0.63 -2.90 8.05
C CYS A 48 -1.83 -2.22 8.73
N LEU A 49 -2.73 -1.62 7.94
CA LEU A 49 -3.93 -0.97 8.45
C LEU A 49 -4.84 -1.95 9.20
N SER A 50 -5.01 -3.16 8.68
CA SER A 50 -5.85 -4.20 9.30
C SER A 50 -5.33 -4.65 10.66
N ARG A 51 -4.02 -4.82 10.83
CA ARG A 51 -3.39 -5.17 12.12
C ARG A 51 -3.49 -4.07 13.16
N LEU A 52 -3.59 -2.82 12.71
CA LEU A 52 -3.73 -1.63 13.53
C LEU A 52 -5.18 -1.18 13.70
N PHE A 53 -6.13 -2.06 13.35
CA PHE A 53 -7.59 -1.85 13.49
C PHE A 53 -8.12 -0.64 12.70
N MET A 54 -7.43 -0.27 11.62
CA MET A 54 -7.79 0.84 10.73
C MET A 54 -8.62 0.38 9.54
N PHE A 55 -9.74 -0.29 9.83
CA PHE A 55 -10.53 -0.98 8.80
C PHE A 55 -11.14 -0.04 7.76
N ASP A 56 -11.63 1.13 8.18
CA ASP A 56 -12.23 2.11 7.25
C ASP A 56 -11.19 2.60 6.22
N GLU A 57 -9.95 2.81 6.66
CA GLU A 57 -8.87 3.24 5.77
C GLU A 57 -8.38 2.10 4.88
N ALA A 58 -8.33 0.88 5.41
CA ALA A 58 -8.00 -0.31 4.64
C ALA A 58 -9.03 -0.55 3.52
N GLN A 59 -10.32 -0.46 3.83
CA GLN A 59 -11.40 -0.59 2.85
C GLN A 59 -11.31 0.50 1.79
N LYS A 60 -11.17 1.77 2.21
CA LYS A 60 -11.04 2.89 1.27
C LYS A 60 -9.85 2.69 0.32
N LEU A 61 -8.72 2.21 0.83
CA LEU A 61 -7.54 1.95 0.01
C LEU A 61 -7.79 0.88 -1.05
N ILE A 62 -8.53 -0.18 -0.70
CA ILE A 62 -8.94 -1.23 -1.66
C ILE A 62 -9.87 -0.64 -2.72
N GLU A 63 -10.91 0.09 -2.32
CA GLU A 63 -11.86 0.72 -3.24
C GLU A 63 -11.19 1.69 -4.20
N ASP A 64 -10.26 2.51 -3.71
CA ASP A 64 -9.51 3.47 -4.53
C ASP A 64 -8.57 2.73 -5.50
N TYR A 65 -7.91 1.66 -5.04
CA TYR A 65 -7.09 0.83 -5.91
C TYR A 65 -7.91 0.15 -7.02
N GLU A 66 -9.07 -0.41 -6.71
CA GLU A 66 -9.96 -1.06 -7.68
C GLU A 66 -10.54 -0.07 -8.70
N LYS A 67 -10.93 1.14 -8.28
CA LYS A 67 -11.38 2.20 -9.21
C LYS A 67 -10.30 2.60 -10.21
N THR A 68 -9.04 2.59 -9.78
CA THR A 68 -7.91 2.95 -10.67
C THR A 68 -7.45 1.81 -11.57
N ASN A 69 -7.72 0.55 -11.19
CA ASN A 69 -7.31 -0.65 -11.94
C ASN A 69 -8.45 -1.37 -12.66
N THR A 70 -9.70 -0.95 -12.50
CA THR A 70 -10.80 -1.38 -13.36
C THR A 70 -10.63 -0.72 -14.73
N PRO A 71 -10.42 -1.49 -15.81
CA PRO A 71 -10.58 -0.95 -17.15
C PRO A 71 -12.06 -0.53 -17.26
N SER A 72 -12.33 0.66 -17.79
CA SER A 72 -13.69 1.16 -18.06
C SER A 72 -14.47 0.35 -19.13
N ILE A 73 -14.26 -0.97 -19.23
CA ILE A 73 -14.68 -1.84 -20.35
C ILE A 73 -15.68 -2.91 -19.88
N VAL A 74 -16.49 -2.63 -18.87
CA VAL A 74 -17.77 -3.34 -18.70
C VAL A 74 -18.92 -2.39 -19.09
N MET A 75 -18.84 -1.87 -20.32
CA MET A 75 -19.99 -1.41 -21.08
C MET A 75 -20.19 -2.38 -22.25
N TYR A 76 -20.93 -3.46 -22.01
CA TYR A 76 -21.75 -4.17 -23.00
C TYR A 76 -22.99 -4.70 -22.30
#